data_AF-A0A1H9QC51-F1
#
_entry.id   AF-A0A1H9QC51-F1
#
_cell.length_a   1.000
_cell.length_b   1.000
_cell.length_c   1.000
_cell.angle_alpha   90.00
_cell.angle_beta   90.00
_cell.angle_gamma   90.00
#
_symmetry.space_group_name_H-M   'P 1'
#
loop_
_entity.id
_entity.type
_entity.pdbx_description
1 polymer ?
#
loop_
_entity_poly.entity_id
_entity_poly.type
_entity_poly.pdbx_seq_one_letter_code
_entity_poly.pdbx_strand_id
1 'polypeptide(L)'
;MGEQMDQAKAFIDALPDGDVIVVTATNDIARWLANGIRERRGPAVARRCKVIGILRRSSTAKLIGRRGTVILEDSFISHARPEVRAEVEGLMQGINAMSGSEGRT
;
A
#
# COMPACT_ATOMS: atom_id res chain seq x y z
N MET A 1 -9.45 -16.18 14.37
CA MET A 1 -8.12 -15.52 14.55
C MET A 1 -7.07 -16.04 13.57
N GLY A 2 -7.18 -17.27 13.06
CA GLY A 2 -6.26 -17.81 12.04
C GLY A 2 -6.47 -17.26 10.62
N GLU A 3 -7.71 -16.93 10.22
CA GLU A 3 -8.02 -16.50 8.85
C GLU A 3 -7.43 -15.12 8.49
N GLN A 4 -7.47 -14.16 9.41
CA GLN A 4 -6.86 -12.82 9.20
C GLN A 4 -5.34 -12.91 9.02
N MET A 5 -4.68 -13.79 9.78
CA MET A 5 -3.25 -14.03 9.65
C MET A 5 -2.90 -14.74 8.34
N ASP A 6 -3.78 -15.62 7.85
CA ASP A 6 -3.58 -16.32 6.58
C ASP A 6 -3.77 -15.37 5.38
N GLN A 7 -4.83 -14.55 5.39
CA GLN A 7 -5.05 -13.52 4.38
C GLN A 7 -3.91 -12.52 4.29
N ALA A 8 -3.40 -12.04 5.43
CA ALA A 8 -2.26 -11.13 5.43
C ALA A 8 -0.99 -11.78 4.86
N LYS A 9 -0.76 -13.08 5.10
CA LYS A 9 0.37 -13.81 4.50
C LYS A 9 0.19 -13.98 3.00
N ALA A 10 -1.01 -14.36 2.55
CA ALA A 10 -1.34 -14.48 1.14
C ALA A 10 -1.20 -13.14 0.42
N PHE A 11 -1.60 -12.04 1.06
CA PHE A 11 -1.40 -10.69 0.57
C PHE A 11 0.09 -10.36 0.39
N ILE A 12 0.92 -10.64 1.40
CA ILE A 12 2.38 -10.44 1.32
C ILE A 12 3.00 -11.24 0.18
N ASP A 13 2.53 -12.46 -0.05
CA ASP A 13 3.06 -13.33 -1.11
C ASP A 13 2.60 -12.89 -2.51
N ALA A 14 1.40 -12.31 -2.61
CA ALA A 14 0.86 -11.75 -3.85
C ALA A 14 1.42 -10.35 -4.18
N LEU A 15 2.28 -9.77 -3.34
CA LEU A 15 2.88 -8.46 -3.63
C LEU A 15 3.81 -8.56 -4.86
N PRO A 16 3.70 -7.61 -5.82
CA PRO A 16 4.64 -7.56 -6.93
C PRO A 16 6.05 -7.17 -6.48
N ASP A 17 7.06 -7.64 -7.20
CA ASP A 17 8.49 -7.39 -6.89
C ASP A 17 8.99 -5.98 -7.32
N GLY A 18 8.09 -5.14 -7.82
CA GLY A 18 8.34 -3.75 -8.23
C GLY A 18 8.23 -2.75 -7.08
N ASP A 19 8.21 -1.45 -7.43
CA ASP A 19 7.88 -0.40 -6.47
C ASP A 19 6.40 -0.46 -6.12
N VAL A 20 6.11 -0.87 -4.88
CA VAL A 20 4.75 -1.08 -4.38
C VAL A 20 4.51 -0.20 -3.17
N ILE A 21 3.32 0.37 -3.08
CA ILE A 21 2.90 1.20 -1.96
C ILE A 21 1.65 0.57 -1.35
N VAL A 22 1.79 -0.06 -0.19
CA VAL A 22 0.66 -0.67 0.52
C VAL A 22 0.06 0.37 1.47
N VAL A 23 -1.25 0.62 1.35
CA VAL A 23 -1.97 1.54 2.23
C VAL A 23 -2.77 0.75 3.25
N THR A 24 -2.58 1.07 4.53
CA THR A 24 -3.24 0.42 5.67
C THR A 24 -4.02 1.44 6.52
N ALA A 25 -4.95 0.97 7.35
CA ALA A 25 -5.74 1.86 8.23
C ALA A 25 -4.89 2.57 9.29
N THR A 26 -3.86 1.91 9.83
CA THR A 26 -3.05 2.44 10.94
C THR A 26 -1.56 2.16 10.73
N ASN A 27 -0.73 2.96 11.42
CA ASN A 27 0.73 2.79 11.39
C ASN A 27 1.19 1.50 12.08
N ASP A 28 0.39 0.97 13.01
CA ASP A 28 0.69 -0.28 13.69
C ASP A 28 0.62 -1.46 12.72
N ILE A 29 -0.48 -1.56 11.96
CA ILE A 29 -0.65 -2.53 10.86
C ILE A 29 0.44 -2.31 9.80
N ALA A 30 0.77 -1.05 9.49
CA ALA A 30 1.82 -0.75 8.52
C ALA A 30 3.18 -1.32 8.92
N ARG A 31 3.56 -1.15 10.20
CA ARG A 31 4.81 -1.69 10.75
C ARG A 31 4.80 -3.22 10.78
N TRP A 32 3.67 -3.80 11.18
CA TRP A 32 3.51 -5.25 11.22
C TRP A 32 3.66 -5.88 9.82
N LEU A 33 2.97 -5.32 8.81
CA LEU A 33 3.09 -5.77 7.41
C LEU A 33 4.50 -5.56 6.87
N ALA A 34 5.14 -4.40 7.13
CA ALA A 34 6.49 -4.14 6.68
C ALA A 34 7.50 -5.17 7.24
N ASN A 35 7.33 -5.58 8.50
CA ASN A 35 8.13 -6.64 9.08
C ASN A 35 7.84 -8.00 8.43
N GLY A 36 6.56 -8.34 8.25
CA GLY A 36 6.14 -9.58 7.58
C GLY A 36 6.65 -9.70 6.15
N ILE A 37 6.66 -8.61 5.38
CA ILE A 37 7.22 -8.57 4.02
C ILE A 37 8.72 -8.82 4.07
N ARG A 38 9.45 -8.19 4.99
CA ARG A 38 10.89 -8.38 5.16
C ARG A 38 11.25 -9.81 5.54
N GLU A 39 10.48 -10.42 6.43
CA GLU A 39 10.72 -11.80 6.88
C GLU A 39 10.37 -12.84 5.80
N ARG A 40 9.29 -12.63 5.03
CA ARG A 40 8.80 -13.62 4.06
C ARG A 40 9.39 -13.47 2.66
N ARG A 41 9.46 -12.24 2.15
CA ARG A 41 9.94 -11.92 0.79
C ARG A 41 11.40 -11.45 0.76
N GLY A 42 11.97 -11.22 1.94
CA GLY A 42 13.36 -10.79 2.09
C GLY A 42 13.55 -9.27 2.00
N PRO A 43 14.77 -8.81 2.29
CA PRO A 43 15.09 -7.39 2.42
C PRO A 43 15.05 -6.61 1.09
N ALA A 44 15.24 -7.29 -0.05
CA ALA A 44 15.20 -6.66 -1.36
C ALA A 44 13.78 -6.19 -1.72
N VAL A 45 12.79 -7.07 -1.56
CA VAL A 45 11.37 -6.75 -1.78
C VAL A 45 10.90 -5.71 -0.76
N ALA A 46 11.26 -5.87 0.52
CA ALA A 46 10.91 -4.90 1.56
C ALA A 46 11.48 -3.48 1.33
N ARG A 47 12.57 -3.34 0.56
CA ARG A 47 13.10 -2.03 0.17
C ARG A 47 12.29 -1.36 -0.94
N ARG A 48 11.67 -2.15 -1.82
CA ARG A 48 10.82 -1.68 -2.93
C ARG A 48 9.34 -1.54 -2.52
N CYS A 49 8.94 -2.22 -1.45
CA CYS A 49 7.60 -2.12 -0.89
C CYS A 49 7.55 -1.09 0.25
N LYS A 50 6.74 -0.04 0.08
CA LYS A 50 6.45 0.95 1.13
C LYS A 50 5.07 0.73 1.73
N VAL A 51 5.02 0.40 3.00
CA VAL A 51 3.76 0.32 3.74
C VAL A 51 3.48 1.63 4.45
N ILE A 52 2.31 2.25 4.20
CA ILE A 52 1.93 3.56 4.71
C ILE A 52 0.58 3.46 5.42
N GLY A 53 0.56 3.75 6.72
CA GLY A 53 -0.67 3.90 7.48
C GLY A 53 -1.36 5.25 7.23
N ILE A 54 -2.60 5.21 6.74
CA ILE A 54 -3.44 6.37 6.45
C ILE A 54 -4.74 6.25 7.24
N LEU A 55 -4.80 6.98 8.37
CA LEU A 55 -5.99 7.06 9.20
C LEU A 55 -6.87 8.29 8.87
N ARG A 56 -6.25 9.37 8.38
CA ARG A 56 -6.89 10.66 8.16
C ARG A 56 -6.52 11.24 6.80
N ARG A 57 -7.37 12.14 6.29
CA ARG A 57 -7.15 12.85 5.02
C ARG A 57 -5.77 13.51 4.96
N SER A 58 -5.33 14.21 6.01
CA SER A 58 -3.99 14.84 6.00
C SER A 58 -2.82 13.84 5.84
N SER A 59 -3.03 12.55 6.13
CA SER A 59 -2.03 11.50 5.89
C SER A 59 -1.95 11.05 4.44
N THR A 60 -2.95 11.35 3.60
CA THR A 60 -2.92 11.03 2.16
C THR A 60 -1.82 11.81 1.45
N ALA A 61 -1.39 12.95 2.00
CA ALA A 61 -0.23 13.71 1.53
C ALA A 61 1.06 12.87 1.45
N LYS A 62 1.17 11.77 2.22
CA LYS A 62 2.31 10.84 2.16
C LYS A 62 2.41 10.06 0.84
N LEU A 63 1.30 9.95 0.11
CA LEU A 63 1.23 9.32 -1.21
C LEU A 63 1.61 10.29 -2.33
N ILE A 64 1.51 11.61 -2.09
CA ILE A 64 1.86 12.61 -3.10
C ILE A 64 3.36 12.53 -3.42
N GLY A 65 3.69 12.52 -4.71
CA GLY A 65 5.07 12.41 -5.20
C GLY A 65 5.68 11.01 -5.09
N ARG A 66 4.90 10.00 -4.70
CA ARG A 66 5.32 8.60 -4.77
C ARG A 66 5.12 8.06 -6.18
N ARG A 67 5.97 7.11 -6.56
CA ARG A 67 5.90 6.35 -7.81
C ARG A 67 5.84 4.87 -7.46
N GLY A 68 5.02 4.12 -8.18
CA GLY A 68 4.82 2.70 -7.95
C GLY A 68 3.34 2.30 -7.92
N THR A 69 3.09 1.01 -7.80
CA THR A 69 1.74 0.44 -7.73
C THR A 69 1.20 0.61 -6.32
N VAL A 70 0.13 1.38 -6.18
CA VAL A 70 -0.54 1.49 -4.89
C VAL A 70 -1.52 0.33 -4.72
N ILE A 71 -1.46 -0.34 -3.58
CA ILE A 71 -2.35 -1.45 -3.22
C ILE A 71 -3.03 -1.10 -1.90
N LEU A 72 -4.36 -1.18 -1.87
CA LEU A 72 -5.14 -0.98 -0.65
C LEU A 72 -5.27 -2.30 0.08
N GLU A 73 -4.87 -2.33 1.35
CA GLU A 73 -5.06 -3.50 2.20
C GLU A 73 -6.47 -3.50 2.80
N ASP A 74 -7.01 -4.70 3.08
CA ASP A 74 -8.40 -4.89 3.50
C ASP A 74 -8.77 -4.06 4.74
N SER A 75 -7.87 -3.99 5.74
CA SER A 75 -8.10 -3.17 6.93
C SER A 75 -8.29 -1.69 6.58
N PHE A 76 -7.58 -1.17 5.57
CA PHE A 76 -7.86 0.19 5.09
C PHE A 76 -9.24 0.27 4.43
N ILE A 77 -9.58 -0.66 3.55
CA ILE A 77 -10.87 -0.66 2.85
C ILE A 77 -12.05 -0.74 3.83
N SER A 78 -11.90 -1.53 4.89
CA SER A 78 -12.92 -1.81 5.90
C SER A 78 -13.05 -0.70 6.95
N HIS A 79 -11.95 -0.04 7.33
CA HIS A 79 -11.94 0.99 8.38
C HIS A 79 -11.79 2.43 7.89
N ALA A 80 -11.37 2.67 6.65
CA ALA A 80 -11.20 4.02 6.14
C ALA A 80 -12.55 4.70 5.93
N ARG A 81 -12.60 5.99 6.28
CA ARG A 81 -13.74 6.84 5.95
C ARG A 81 -13.87 6.96 4.42
N PRO A 82 -15.10 7.03 3.88
CA PRO A 82 -15.34 7.13 2.44
C PRO A 82 -14.62 8.32 1.80
N GLU A 83 -14.54 9.46 2.49
CA GLU A 83 -13.82 10.64 2.03
C GLU A 83 -12.30 10.39 1.90
N VAL A 84 -11.70 9.69 2.86
CA VAL A 84 -10.27 9.35 2.84
C VAL A 84 -10.00 8.34 1.74
N ARG A 85 -10.90 7.36 1.59
CA ARG A 85 -10.83 6.36 0.53
C ARG A 85 -10.89 7.01 -0.85
N ALA A 86 -11.85 7.90 -1.10
CA ALA A 86 -11.97 8.62 -2.37
C ALA A 86 -10.72 9.45 -2.70
N GLU A 87 -10.12 10.11 -1.71
CA GLU A 87 -8.86 10.84 -1.89
C GLU A 87 -7.68 9.91 -2.21
N VAL A 88 -7.56 8.78 -1.50
CA VAL A 88 -6.53 7.80 -1.78
C VAL A 88 -6.72 7.22 -3.19
N GLU A 89 -7.92 6.78 -3.55
CA GLU A 89 -8.23 6.26 -4.89
C GLU A 89 -7.94 7.30 -5.99
N GLY A 90 -8.24 8.58 -5.75
CA GLY A 90 -7.87 9.67 -6.67
C GLY A 90 -6.35 9.82 -6.82
N LEU A 91 -5.60 9.75 -5.71
CA LEU A 91 -4.14 9.78 -5.74
C LEU A 91 -3.56 8.54 -6.42
N MET A 92 -4.15 7.35 -6.23
CA MET A 92 -3.76 6.12 -6.91
C MET A 92 -3.87 6.28 -8.43
N GLN A 93 -4.97 6.84 -8.91
CA GLN A 93 -5.15 7.12 -10.34
C GLN A 93 -4.09 8.10 -10.85
N GLY A 94 -3.77 9.15 -10.08
CA GLY A 94 -2.70 10.09 -10.44
C GLY A 94 -1.31 9.46 -10.49
N ILE A 95 -0.99 8.59 -9.53
CA ILE A 95 0.29 7.87 -9.45
C ILE A 95 0.42 6.87 -10.61
N ASN A 96 -0.64 6.09 -10.87
CA ASN A 96 -0.67 5.14 -12.00
C ASN A 96 -0.64 5.85 -13.35
N ALA A 97 -1.32 6.98 -13.52
CA ALA A 97 -1.31 7.76 -14.76
C ALA A 97 0.08 8.36 -15.05
N MET A 98 0.82 8.79 -14.02
CA MET A 98 2.21 9.23 -14.18
C MET A 98 3.18 8.09 -14.46
N SER A 99 2.93 6.88 -13.93
CA SER A 99 3.71 5.70 -14.27
C SER A 99 3.46 5.19 -15.70
N GLY A 100 2.31 5.53 -16.29
CA GLY A 100 1.95 5.19 -17.68
C GLY A 100 2.41 6.21 -18.74
N SER A 101 3.01 7.33 -18.34
CA SER A 101 3.43 8.41 -19.26
C SER A 101 4.91 8.34 -19.68
N GLU A 102 5.56 7.18 -19.61
CA GLU A 102 6.91 6.95 -20.20
C GLU A 102 6.85 6.16 -21.53
N GLY A 103 5.69 6.09 -22.18
CA GLY A 103 5.51 5.36 -23.45
C GLY A 103 4.63 6.09 -24.46
N ARG A 104 5.05 7.27 -24.93
CA ARG A 104 4.58 7.77 -26.23
C ARG A 104 5.71 8.50 -26.95
N THR A 105 6.22 7.77 -27.93
CA THR A 105 7.06 8.21 -29.05
C THR A 105 6.44 9.38 -29.79
#